data_AF-A0AAU7DVG8-F1
#
_entry.id   AF-A0AAU7DVG8-F1
#
_cell.length_a   1.000
_cell.length_b   1.000
_cell.length_c   1.000
_cell.angle_alpha   90.00
_cell.angle_beta   90.00
_cell.angle_gamma   90.00
#
_symmetry.space_group_name_H-M   'P 1'
#
loop_
_entity.id
_entity.type
_entity.pdbx_description
1 polymer ?
#
loop_
_entity_poly.entity_id
_entity_poly.type
_entity_poly.pdbx_seq_one_letter_code
_entity_poly.pdbx_strand_id
1 'polypeptide(L)'
;MFKTQHDPVGERCLSLRRSAPLVLLAALVVVTSACTPDVEVASPYAAQFEDARRGATTQFEADALADDKISRAEYVEAEQRFVDCIASHGGKVELEDQTGYFTYAITGDIELYDSVSDQCGQGANALISPLYVDILMNPNRTDFDELMANCLIDVGLVDRTFTKEDMADLEVRANGGNTSTSLADDGTTRMETHTVAIDPAAQAIMEHPDAQNCMANPDFRGIANDSEDN
;
A
#
# COMPACT_ATOMS: atom_id res chain seq x y z
N MET A 1 -47.08 -16.16 2.21
CA MET A 1 -47.08 -17.38 1.35
C MET A 1 -46.16 -17.10 0.18
N PHE A 2 -45.08 -17.91 0.04
CA PHE A 2 -44.13 -18.09 -1.10
C PHE A 2 -43.51 -16.81 -1.71
N LYS A 3 -42.25 -16.41 -1.46
CA LYS A 3 -40.90 -17.03 -1.65
C LYS A 3 -40.59 -17.39 -3.12
N THR A 4 -39.77 -16.56 -3.76
CA THR A 4 -38.98 -16.81 -4.99
C THR A 4 -37.61 -16.15 -4.74
N GLN A 5 -36.63 -16.86 -4.18
CA GLN A 5 -35.69 -17.80 -4.82
C GLN A 5 -34.79 -17.08 -5.83
N HIS A 6 -33.55 -16.83 -5.40
CA HIS A 6 -32.41 -16.43 -6.20
C HIS A 6 -32.13 -17.49 -7.30
N ASP A 7 -31.90 -17.01 -8.52
CA ASP A 7 -31.19 -17.75 -9.56
C ASP A 7 -29.68 -17.52 -9.41
N PRO A 8 -28.84 -18.57 -9.41
CA PRO A 8 -27.40 -18.41 -9.49
C PRO A 8 -26.93 -18.19 -10.93
N VAL A 9 -25.84 -17.45 -11.03
CA VAL A 9 -25.08 -17.12 -12.24
C VAL A 9 -24.80 -18.37 -13.07
N GLY A 10 -25.28 -18.35 -14.31
CA GLY A 10 -25.15 -19.44 -15.27
C GLY A 10 -23.71 -19.70 -15.70
N GLU A 11 -23.29 -20.95 -15.50
CA GLU A 11 -22.13 -21.56 -16.13
C GLU A 11 -22.29 -21.54 -17.66
N ARG A 12 -21.44 -20.79 -18.37
CA ARG A 12 -21.26 -20.95 -19.82
C ARG A 12 -20.15 -21.98 -20.08
N CYS A 13 -20.48 -23.27 -19.95
CA CYS A 13 -19.68 -24.33 -20.56
C CYS A 13 -19.99 -24.41 -22.06
N LEU A 14 -18.94 -24.35 -22.90
CA LEU A 14 -19.02 -24.48 -24.36
C LEU A 14 -19.80 -25.74 -24.78
N SER A 15 -20.85 -25.56 -25.60
CA SER A 15 -21.50 -26.67 -26.28
C SER A 15 -20.66 -27.07 -27.51
N LEU A 16 -19.97 -28.21 -27.47
CA LEU A 16 -19.47 -28.87 -28.68
C LEU A 16 -20.59 -29.76 -29.27
N ARG A 17 -21.15 -29.38 -30.42
CA ARG A 17 -21.95 -30.28 -31.26
C ARG A 17 -21.01 -31.28 -31.95
N ARG A 18 -21.19 -32.58 -31.71
CA ARG A 18 -20.55 -33.68 -32.45
C ARG A 18 -21.56 -34.37 -33.38
N SER A 19 -21.13 -34.64 -34.61
CA SER A 19 -21.69 -35.70 -35.46
C SER A 19 -20.61 -36.78 -35.68
N ALA A 20 -21.04 -38.03 -35.51
CA ALA A 20 -20.35 -39.33 -35.31
C ALA A 20 -19.50 -39.88 -36.49
N PRO A 21 -19.04 -41.17 -36.49
CA PRO A 21 -18.14 -41.87 -35.57
C PRO A 21 -17.03 -42.69 -36.29
N LEU A 22 -15.92 -43.07 -35.63
CA LEU A 22 -15.19 -44.30 -35.98
C LEU A 22 -14.36 -44.85 -34.82
N VAL A 23 -14.33 -46.18 -34.75
CA VAL A 23 -13.84 -47.08 -33.71
C VAL A 23 -12.35 -46.92 -33.41
N LEU A 24 -11.94 -46.84 -32.13
CA LEU A 24 -10.68 -47.40 -31.62
C LEU A 24 -10.66 -47.43 -30.07
N LEU A 25 -10.06 -48.49 -29.51
CA LEU A 25 -9.86 -48.75 -28.07
C LEU A 25 -9.44 -47.50 -27.28
N ALA A 26 -10.09 -47.23 -26.15
CA ALA A 26 -9.58 -46.25 -25.18
C ALA A 26 -9.82 -46.72 -23.75
N ALA A 27 -8.71 -46.76 -23.01
CA ALA A 27 -8.62 -47.09 -21.60
C ALA A 27 -9.53 -46.19 -20.73
N LEU A 28 -10.08 -46.77 -19.68
CA LEU A 28 -10.90 -46.12 -18.68
C LEU A 28 -10.03 -45.15 -17.85
N VAL A 29 -9.88 -43.90 -18.30
CA VAL A 29 -9.27 -42.83 -17.51
C VAL A 29 -10.38 -42.15 -16.72
N VAL A 30 -10.46 -42.49 -15.44
CA VAL A 30 -11.27 -41.77 -14.45
C VAL A 30 -10.58 -40.41 -14.24
N VAL A 31 -11.08 -39.37 -14.91
CA VAL A 31 -10.66 -37.99 -14.63
C VAL A 31 -11.33 -37.58 -13.32
N THR A 32 -10.66 -37.82 -12.20
CA THR A 32 -11.00 -37.19 -10.93
C THR A 32 -10.70 -35.70 -11.09
N SER A 33 -11.74 -34.87 -11.19
CA SER A 33 -11.59 -33.42 -11.01
C SER A 33 -11.07 -33.19 -9.60
N ALA A 34 -9.76 -33.08 -9.46
CA ALA A 34 -9.14 -32.53 -8.28
C ALA A 34 -9.49 -31.04 -8.27
N CYS A 35 -10.50 -30.66 -7.50
CA CYS A 35 -10.62 -29.29 -7.02
C CYS A 35 -9.41 -29.06 -6.13
N THR A 36 -8.33 -28.52 -6.70
CA THR A 36 -7.24 -27.99 -5.90
C THR A 36 -7.84 -26.80 -5.14
N PRO A 37 -7.88 -26.81 -3.79
CA PRO A 37 -8.22 -25.62 -3.05
C PRO A 37 -7.24 -24.53 -3.47
N ASP A 38 -7.79 -23.39 -3.88
CA ASP A 38 -6.99 -22.19 -4.10
C ASP A 38 -6.39 -21.84 -2.73
N VAL A 39 -5.08 -22.02 -2.59
CA VAL A 39 -4.37 -21.60 -1.38
C VAL A 39 -4.26 -20.10 -1.52
N GLU A 40 -5.25 -19.39 -0.99
CA GLU A 40 -5.23 -17.95 -0.91
C GLU A 40 -3.96 -17.54 -0.14
N VAL A 41 -3.01 -16.97 -0.88
CA VAL A 41 -1.78 -16.46 -0.29
C VAL A 41 -2.18 -15.25 0.56
N ALA A 42 -2.00 -15.37 1.87
CA ALA A 42 -2.32 -14.30 2.80
C ALA A 42 -1.61 -13.01 2.35
N SER A 43 -2.36 -11.90 2.34
CA SER A 43 -1.84 -10.58 2.00
C SER A 43 -0.60 -10.25 2.85
N PRO A 44 0.48 -9.68 2.27
CA PRO A 44 1.61 -9.15 3.04
C PRO A 44 1.19 -8.12 4.12
N TYR A 45 -0.02 -7.57 3.96
CA TYR A 45 -0.66 -6.60 4.85
C TYR A 45 -1.68 -7.22 5.83
N ALA A 46 -1.74 -8.55 5.98
CA ALA A 46 -2.76 -9.21 6.81
C ALA A 46 -2.86 -8.66 8.25
N ALA A 47 -1.72 -8.31 8.86
CA ALA A 47 -1.71 -7.69 10.19
C ALA A 47 -2.35 -6.29 10.19
N GLN A 48 -2.07 -5.47 9.17
CA GLN A 48 -2.67 -4.13 9.02
C GLN A 48 -4.17 -4.22 8.79
N PHE A 49 -4.63 -5.19 8.00
CA PHE A 49 -6.05 -5.45 7.83
C PHE A 49 -6.72 -5.90 9.13
N GLU A 50 -6.06 -6.75 9.92
CA GLU A 50 -6.58 -7.14 11.24
C GLU A 50 -6.72 -5.93 12.16
N ASP A 51 -5.69 -5.09 12.22
CA ASP A 51 -5.69 -3.85 13.00
C ASP A 51 -6.80 -2.90 12.56
N ALA A 52 -6.96 -2.69 11.25
CA ALA A 52 -8.02 -1.87 10.66
C ALA A 52 -9.41 -2.43 10.98
N ARG A 53 -9.62 -3.76 10.85
CA ARG A 53 -10.90 -4.39 11.23
C ARG A 53 -11.25 -4.19 12.70
N ARG A 54 -10.27 -4.24 13.60
CA ARG A 54 -10.50 -3.98 15.04
C ARG A 54 -10.83 -2.51 15.31
N GLY A 55 -10.36 -1.61 14.46
CA GLY A 55 -10.66 -0.17 14.50
C GLY A 55 -11.96 0.23 13.82
N ALA A 56 -12.55 -0.63 12.98
CA ALA A 56 -13.76 -0.33 12.22
C ALA A 56 -14.93 0.06 13.13
N THR A 57 -15.57 1.18 12.81
CA THR A 57 -16.68 1.77 13.57
C THR A 57 -18.00 1.71 12.81
N THR A 58 -17.96 1.43 11.51
CA THR A 58 -19.13 1.35 10.63
C THR A 58 -19.21 0.02 9.90
N GLN A 59 -20.41 -0.33 9.41
CA GLN A 59 -20.60 -1.52 8.56
C GLN A 59 -19.81 -1.39 7.25
N PHE A 60 -19.70 -0.18 6.70
CA PHE A 60 -18.94 0.08 5.48
C PHE A 60 -17.46 -0.30 5.66
N GLU A 61 -16.82 0.18 6.74
CA GLU A 61 -15.44 -0.21 7.05
C GLU A 61 -15.30 -1.71 7.29
N ALA A 62 -16.25 -2.33 8.01
CA ALA A 62 -16.22 -3.75 8.27
C ALA A 62 -16.30 -4.59 6.98
N ASP A 63 -17.14 -4.18 6.02
CA ASP A 63 -17.31 -4.86 4.74
C ASP A 63 -16.07 -4.67 3.85
N ALA A 64 -15.58 -3.43 3.71
CA ALA A 64 -14.42 -3.09 2.87
C ALA A 64 -13.10 -3.72 3.36
N LEU A 65 -13.02 -4.10 4.63
CA LEU A 65 -11.85 -4.71 5.25
C LEU A 65 -12.02 -6.23 5.44
N ALA A 66 -13.11 -6.84 4.97
CA ALA A 66 -13.47 -8.21 5.35
C ALA A 66 -12.57 -9.29 4.72
N ASP A 67 -12.03 -9.05 3.52
CA ASP A 67 -11.36 -10.04 2.68
C ASP A 67 -9.87 -9.77 2.47
N ASP A 68 -9.25 -8.96 3.33
CA ASP A 68 -7.84 -8.54 3.23
C ASP A 68 -7.49 -7.87 1.88
N LYS A 69 -8.49 -7.27 1.22
CA LYS A 69 -8.32 -6.57 -0.05
C LYS A 69 -9.23 -5.36 -0.15
N ILE A 70 -8.66 -4.20 -0.43
CA ILE A 70 -9.45 -3.00 -0.74
C ILE A 70 -9.52 -2.85 -2.24
N SER A 71 -10.71 -2.98 -2.82
CA SER A 71 -10.93 -2.69 -4.24
C SER A 71 -10.89 -1.18 -4.51
N ARG A 72 -10.64 -0.81 -5.77
CA ARG A 72 -10.75 0.60 -6.20
C ARG A 72 -12.13 1.19 -5.91
N ALA A 73 -13.19 0.38 -5.99
CA ALA A 73 -14.55 0.86 -5.74
C ALA A 73 -14.77 1.19 -4.27
N GLU A 74 -14.32 0.34 -3.35
CA GLU A 74 -14.37 0.60 -1.90
C GLU A 74 -13.52 1.81 -1.51
N TYR A 75 -12.33 1.94 -2.11
CA TYR A 75 -11.48 3.12 -1.94
C TYR A 75 -12.20 4.40 -2.39
N VAL A 76 -12.74 4.43 -3.61
CA VAL A 76 -13.49 5.60 -4.12
C VAL A 76 -14.70 5.92 -3.24
N GLU A 77 -15.42 4.91 -2.76
CA GLU A 77 -16.55 5.12 -1.86
C GLU A 77 -16.13 5.70 -0.51
N ALA A 78 -15.02 5.22 0.07
CA ALA A 78 -14.47 5.74 1.33
C ALA A 78 -14.12 7.22 1.20
N GLU A 79 -13.50 7.59 0.08
CA GLU A 79 -13.07 8.94 -0.25
C GLU A 79 -14.28 9.87 -0.49
N GLN A 80 -15.30 9.39 -1.18
CA GLN A 80 -16.53 10.15 -1.39
C GLN A 80 -17.29 10.39 -0.07
N ARG A 81 -17.33 9.40 0.83
CA ARG A 81 -17.95 9.55 2.17
C ARG A 81 -17.27 10.65 2.99
N PHE A 82 -15.93 10.73 2.91
CA PHE A 82 -15.16 11.81 3.53
C PHE A 82 -15.54 13.18 2.93
N VAL A 83 -15.50 13.31 1.60
CA VAL A 83 -15.85 14.57 0.90
C VAL A 83 -17.28 15.03 1.21
N ASP A 84 -18.24 14.09 1.21
CA ASP A 84 -19.65 14.38 1.52
C ASP A 84 -19.82 14.88 2.97
N CYS A 85 -19.07 14.30 3.92
CA CYS A 85 -19.06 14.77 5.30
C CYS A 85 -18.50 16.20 5.39
N ILE A 86 -17.34 16.49 4.77
CA ILE A 86 -16.76 17.83 4.75
C ILE A 86 -17.78 18.84 4.18
N ALA A 87 -18.45 18.48 3.08
CA ALA A 87 -19.47 19.32 2.46
C ALA A 87 -20.68 19.58 3.39
N SER A 88 -21.09 18.59 4.19
CA SER A 88 -22.18 18.73 5.17
C SER A 88 -21.85 19.73 6.29
N HIS A 89 -20.57 19.92 6.58
CA HIS A 89 -20.06 20.93 7.52
C HIS A 89 -19.83 22.30 6.86
N GLY A 90 -20.10 22.44 5.55
CA GLY A 90 -19.90 23.67 4.77
C GLY A 90 -18.51 23.80 4.15
N GLY A 91 -17.65 22.78 4.28
CA GLY A 91 -16.34 22.74 3.66
C GLY A 91 -16.43 22.44 2.16
N LYS A 92 -15.31 22.61 1.45
CA LYS A 92 -15.20 22.28 0.03
C LYS A 92 -13.86 21.63 -0.25
N VAL A 93 -13.91 20.40 -0.72
CA VAL A 93 -12.76 19.58 -1.08
C VAL A 93 -13.07 18.88 -2.39
N GLU A 94 -12.07 18.82 -3.28
CA GLU A 94 -12.13 18.08 -4.52
C GLU A 94 -11.09 16.94 -4.50
N LEU A 95 -11.46 15.79 -5.05
CA LEU A 95 -10.54 14.66 -5.23
C LEU A 95 -9.74 14.85 -6.52
N GLU A 96 -8.42 14.78 -6.42
CA GLU A 96 -7.50 14.80 -7.55
C GLU A 96 -6.83 13.43 -7.67
N ASP A 97 -6.99 12.74 -8.80
CA ASP A 97 -6.36 11.42 -9.01
C ASP A 97 -4.87 11.57 -9.31
N GLN A 98 -4.05 10.91 -8.51
CA GLN A 98 -2.61 10.81 -8.65
C GLN A 98 -2.22 9.36 -8.98
N THR A 99 -2.45 8.97 -10.23
CA THR A 99 -2.03 7.65 -10.76
C THR A 99 -2.53 6.48 -9.90
N GLY A 100 -3.79 6.53 -9.46
CA GLY A 100 -4.45 5.39 -8.81
C GLY A 100 -4.89 5.60 -7.36
N TYR A 101 -4.46 6.68 -6.72
CA TYR A 101 -4.96 7.17 -5.42
C TYR A 101 -5.35 8.64 -5.53
N PHE A 102 -6.07 9.19 -4.55
CA PHE A 102 -6.51 10.58 -4.54
C PHE A 102 -5.67 11.46 -3.60
N THR A 103 -5.48 12.71 -4.01
CA THR A 103 -5.13 13.84 -3.15
C THR A 103 -6.32 14.79 -3.03
N TYR A 104 -6.29 15.67 -2.03
CA TYR A 104 -7.36 16.65 -1.80
C TYR A 104 -6.93 18.05 -2.22
N ALA A 105 -7.72 18.68 -3.09
CA ALA A 105 -7.69 20.12 -3.30
C ALA A 105 -8.71 20.80 -2.39
N ILE A 106 -8.23 21.52 -1.38
CA ILE A 106 -9.09 22.30 -0.48
C ILE A 106 -9.41 23.63 -1.16
N THR A 107 -10.63 23.75 -1.70
CA THR A 107 -11.10 24.96 -2.41
C THR A 107 -11.94 25.89 -1.52
N GLY A 108 -12.22 25.45 -0.29
CA GLY A 108 -12.99 26.18 0.71
C GLY A 108 -12.14 26.79 1.82
N ASP A 109 -12.74 26.91 3.00
CA ASP A 109 -12.08 27.38 4.21
C ASP A 109 -11.20 26.26 4.81
N ILE A 110 -9.89 26.52 4.91
CA ILE A 110 -8.90 25.56 5.44
C ILE A 110 -9.07 25.37 6.95
N GLU A 111 -9.40 26.42 7.71
CA GLU A 111 -9.59 26.28 9.16
C GLU A 111 -10.81 25.41 9.46
N LEU A 112 -11.87 25.56 8.65
CA LEU A 112 -13.02 24.67 8.72
C LEU A 112 -12.61 23.23 8.41
N TYR A 113 -11.92 22.99 7.29
CA TYR A 113 -11.43 21.67 6.90
C TYR A 113 -10.63 21.01 8.03
N ASP A 114 -9.63 21.70 8.56
CA ASP A 114 -8.77 21.21 9.65
C ASP A 114 -9.57 20.87 10.92
N SER A 115 -10.65 21.62 11.19
CA SER A 115 -11.49 21.39 12.36
C SER A 115 -12.43 20.17 12.25
N VAL A 116 -12.72 19.70 11.03
CA VAL A 116 -13.70 18.62 10.79
C VAL A 116 -13.12 17.38 10.12
N SER A 117 -11.93 17.44 9.54
CA SER A 117 -11.32 16.37 8.74
C SER A 117 -11.17 15.06 9.52
N ASP A 118 -10.63 15.11 10.75
CA ASP A 118 -10.48 13.93 11.61
C ASP A 118 -11.82 13.27 11.92
N GLN A 119 -12.86 14.07 12.18
CA GLN A 119 -14.20 13.56 12.44
C GLN A 119 -14.80 12.94 11.18
N CYS A 120 -14.64 13.60 10.03
CA CYS A 120 -15.17 13.11 8.75
C CYS A 120 -14.44 11.88 8.22
N GLY A 121 -13.19 11.64 8.63
CA GLY A 121 -12.44 10.45 8.25
C GLY A 121 -12.87 9.19 9.00
N GLN A 122 -13.35 9.34 10.24
CA GLN A 122 -13.86 8.22 11.04
C GLN A 122 -15.11 7.62 10.40
N GLY A 123 -15.13 6.30 10.20
CA GLY A 123 -16.26 5.65 9.54
C GLY A 123 -16.25 5.76 8.01
N ALA A 124 -15.21 6.39 7.44
CA ALA A 124 -15.07 6.64 6.02
C ALA A 124 -13.69 6.18 5.52
N ASN A 125 -12.73 7.08 5.38
CA ASN A 125 -11.45 6.82 4.72
C ASN A 125 -10.30 6.56 5.69
N ALA A 126 -10.41 6.88 6.98
CA ALA A 126 -9.27 6.88 7.90
C ALA A 126 -8.58 5.51 8.05
N LEU A 127 -9.32 4.42 7.91
CA LEU A 127 -8.79 3.06 7.97
C LEU A 127 -8.51 2.46 6.59
N ILE A 128 -9.26 2.87 5.57
CA ILE A 128 -9.26 2.28 4.23
C ILE A 128 -8.20 2.93 3.34
N SER A 129 -8.16 4.27 3.31
CA SER A 129 -7.34 5.03 2.38
C SER A 129 -5.84 4.80 2.59
N PRO A 130 -5.28 4.90 3.81
CA PRO A 130 -3.86 4.62 4.03
C PRO A 130 -3.46 3.21 3.59
N LEU A 131 -4.28 2.21 3.94
CA LEU A 131 -3.99 0.82 3.62
C LEU A 131 -4.06 0.54 2.12
N TYR A 132 -5.03 1.13 1.40
CA TYR A 132 -5.11 1.03 -0.05
C TYR A 132 -3.88 1.66 -0.72
N VAL A 133 -3.46 2.84 -0.27
CA VAL A 133 -2.29 3.54 -0.81
C VAL A 133 -1.01 2.75 -0.55
N ASP A 134 -0.82 2.22 0.65
CA ASP A 134 0.34 1.39 0.99
C ASP A 134 0.43 0.16 0.08
N ILE A 135 -0.69 -0.53 -0.15
CA ILE A 135 -0.75 -1.71 -1.05
C ILE A 135 -0.48 -1.31 -2.50
N LEU A 136 -0.99 -0.16 -2.94
CA LEU A 136 -0.77 0.34 -4.30
C LEU A 136 0.71 0.66 -4.55
N MET A 137 1.36 1.29 -3.56
CA MET A 137 2.72 1.80 -3.67
C MET A 137 3.80 0.75 -3.35
N ASN A 138 3.47 -0.23 -2.49
CA ASN A 138 4.37 -1.29 -2.06
C ASN A 138 3.60 -2.61 -1.89
N PRO A 139 3.18 -3.27 -2.98
CA PRO A 139 2.28 -4.43 -2.91
C PRO A 139 2.90 -5.63 -2.20
N ASN A 140 4.23 -5.73 -2.18
CA ASN A 140 4.95 -6.81 -1.52
C ASN A 140 5.28 -6.49 -0.04
N ARG A 141 4.98 -5.27 0.42
CA ARG A 141 5.39 -4.75 1.73
C ARG A 141 6.89 -4.93 1.97
N THR A 142 7.67 -4.68 0.92
CA THR A 142 9.13 -4.69 0.98
C THR A 142 9.58 -3.63 1.97
N ASP A 143 10.63 -3.92 2.72
CA ASP A 143 11.24 -2.98 3.64
C ASP A 143 11.69 -1.70 2.88
N PHE A 144 11.37 -0.52 3.41
CA PHE A 144 11.65 0.73 2.70
C PHE A 144 13.15 0.97 2.50
N ASP A 145 13.97 0.59 3.48
CA ASP A 145 15.43 0.71 3.39
C ASP A 145 15.98 -0.27 2.33
N GLU A 146 15.35 -1.44 2.19
CA GLU A 146 15.65 -2.37 1.10
C GLU A 146 15.25 -1.81 -0.27
N LEU A 147 14.07 -1.19 -0.40
CA LEU A 147 13.68 -0.50 -1.63
C LEU A 147 14.63 0.64 -1.97
N MET A 148 15.04 1.42 -0.97
CA MET A 148 15.98 2.53 -1.13
C MET A 148 17.35 2.04 -1.56
N ALA A 149 17.90 1.04 -0.87
CA ALA A 149 19.17 0.42 -1.20
C ALA A 149 19.16 -0.08 -2.65
N ASN A 150 18.12 -0.80 -3.06
CA ASN A 150 17.96 -1.27 -4.43
C ASN A 150 17.90 -0.13 -5.44
N CYS A 151 17.15 0.94 -5.16
CA CYS A 151 17.07 2.10 -6.03
C CYS A 151 18.42 2.81 -6.18
N LEU A 152 19.16 3.03 -5.08
CA LEU A 152 20.49 3.65 -5.09
C LEU A 152 21.52 2.81 -5.86
N ILE A 153 21.42 1.47 -5.80
CA ILE A 153 22.22 0.56 -6.62
C ILE A 153 21.88 0.73 -8.10
N ASP A 154 20.59 0.78 -8.43
CA ASP A 154 20.10 0.88 -9.81
C ASP A 154 20.51 2.21 -10.48
N VAL A 155 20.50 3.32 -9.74
CA VAL A 155 20.99 4.63 -10.23
C VAL A 155 22.51 4.78 -10.12
N GLY A 156 23.21 3.82 -9.52
CA GLY A 156 24.68 3.76 -9.45
C GLY A 156 25.32 4.72 -8.45
N LEU A 157 24.57 5.19 -7.44
CA LEU A 157 25.09 6.04 -6.37
C LEU A 157 25.84 5.25 -5.29
N VAL A 158 25.55 3.96 -5.17
CA VAL A 158 26.21 3.02 -4.25
C VAL A 158 26.62 1.75 -4.99
N ASP A 159 27.46 0.92 -4.37
CA ASP A 159 27.90 -0.33 -4.97
C ASP A 159 26.85 -1.45 -4.83
N ARG A 160 26.97 -2.49 -5.66
CA ARG A 160 26.01 -3.61 -5.73
C ARG A 160 25.93 -4.46 -4.45
N THR A 161 26.83 -4.26 -3.49
CA THR A 161 26.80 -4.97 -2.20
C THR A 161 26.12 -4.17 -1.10
N PHE A 162 25.68 -2.95 -1.40
CA PHE A 162 24.92 -2.09 -0.49
C PHE A 162 23.64 -2.80 -0.05
N THR A 163 23.40 -2.79 1.26
CA THR A 163 22.29 -3.48 1.91
C THR A 163 21.32 -2.48 2.54
N LYS A 164 20.19 -2.97 3.04
CA LYS A 164 19.28 -2.14 3.84
C LYS A 164 19.91 -1.67 5.16
N GLU A 165 20.81 -2.46 5.75
CA GLU A 165 21.57 -2.04 6.93
C GLU A 165 22.54 -0.90 6.59
N ASP A 166 23.18 -0.96 5.42
CA ASP A 166 24.02 0.14 4.93
C ASP A 166 23.20 1.40 4.63
N MET A 167 21.94 1.23 4.18
CA MET A 167 21.00 2.34 4.00
C MET A 167 20.70 3.04 5.32
N ALA A 168 20.31 2.30 6.36
CA ALA A 168 20.07 2.88 7.68
C ALA A 168 21.31 3.61 8.23
N ASP A 169 22.50 3.02 8.04
CA ASP A 169 23.78 3.65 8.42
C ASP A 169 24.08 4.90 7.57
N LEU A 170 23.73 4.91 6.29
CA LEU A 170 23.86 6.07 5.40
C LEU A 170 22.99 7.23 5.89
N GLU A 171 21.75 6.98 6.27
CA GLU A 171 20.83 8.01 6.77
C GLU A 171 21.33 8.65 8.07
N VAL A 172 21.79 7.82 9.02
CA VAL A 172 22.37 8.30 10.28
C VAL A 172 23.60 9.18 10.03
N ARG A 173 24.47 8.77 9.08
CA ARG A 173 25.65 9.55 8.72
C ARG A 173 25.31 10.84 7.96
N ALA A 174 24.31 10.83 7.10
CA ALA A 174 23.90 11.99 6.30
C ALA A 174 23.21 13.06 7.16
N ASN A 175 22.40 12.66 8.13
CA ASN A 175 21.62 13.59 8.97
C ASN A 175 22.32 13.92 10.30
N GLY A 176 23.33 13.14 10.67
CA GLY A 176 23.90 13.15 12.01
C GLY A 176 22.93 12.56 13.02
N GLY A 177 23.38 12.43 14.27
CA GLY A 177 22.60 11.82 15.34
C GLY A 177 22.99 12.35 16.70
N ASN A 178 22.02 12.51 17.59
CA ASN A 178 22.24 12.76 18.99
C ASN A 178 21.41 11.76 19.80
N THR A 179 22.05 11.06 20.73
CA THR A 179 21.45 10.20 21.77
C THR A 179 21.51 8.69 21.47
N SER A 180 22.43 8.02 22.16
CA SER A 180 22.35 6.59 22.44
C SER A 180 21.99 6.45 23.92
N THR A 181 20.85 5.84 24.22
CA THR A 181 20.51 5.51 25.62
C THR A 181 21.06 4.12 25.91
N SER A 182 22.11 4.03 26.72
CA SER A 182 22.65 2.74 27.15
C SER A 182 22.15 2.40 28.56
N LEU A 183 21.73 1.15 28.74
CA LEU A 183 21.55 0.58 30.08
C LEU A 183 22.94 0.27 30.63
N ALA A 184 23.31 0.88 31.75
CA ALA A 184 24.52 0.52 32.46
C ALA A 184 24.35 -0.86 33.12
N ASP A 185 25.46 -1.56 33.33
CA ASP A 185 25.49 -2.90 33.95
C ASP A 185 24.89 -2.95 35.37
N ASP A 186 24.72 -1.80 36.02
CA ASP A 186 24.09 -1.65 37.33
C ASP A 186 22.55 -1.45 37.27
N GLY A 187 21.96 -1.56 36.06
CA GLY A 187 20.53 -1.37 35.83
C GLY A 187 20.09 0.09 35.82
N THR A 188 21.01 1.06 35.90
CA THR A 188 20.70 2.47 35.70
C THR A 188 20.72 2.82 34.22
N THR A 189 19.75 3.62 33.79
CA THR A 189 19.76 4.18 32.43
C THR A 189 20.77 5.32 32.39
N ARG A 190 21.85 5.16 31.63
CA ARG A 190 22.81 6.23 31.37
C ARG A 190 22.54 6.78 29.98
N MET A 191 22.11 8.03 29.91
CA MET A 191 22.06 8.75 28.65
C MET A 191 23.50 9.10 28.27
N GLU A 192 24.06 8.40 27.28
CA GLU A 192 25.34 8.76 26.70
C GLU A 192 25.09 9.47 25.38
N THR A 193 25.26 10.78 25.39
CA THR A 193 25.17 11.59 24.18
C THR A 193 26.40 11.32 23.31
N HIS A 194 26.29 10.31 22.45
CA HIS A 194 27.17 10.18 21.30
C HIS A 194 26.60 11.06 20.19
N THR A 195 27.36 12.09 19.81
CA THR A 195 27.05 12.92 18.65
C THR A 195 27.69 12.28 17.43
N VAL A 196 26.88 11.80 16.51
CA VAL A 196 27.34 11.42 15.17
C VAL A 196 27.42 12.71 14.36
N ALA A 197 28.64 13.10 14.00
CA ALA A 197 28.85 14.21 13.09
C ALA A 197 28.32 13.85 11.69
N ILE A 198 27.74 14.83 11.00
CA ILE A 198 27.32 14.66 9.61
C ILE A 198 28.56 14.31 8.77
N ASP A 199 28.47 13.22 8.02
CA ASP A 199 29.44 12.82 7.01
C ASP A 199 29.05 13.50 5.68
N PRO A 200 29.85 14.46 5.18
CA PRO A 200 29.52 15.19 3.96
C PRO A 200 29.41 14.30 2.72
N ALA A 201 30.09 13.14 2.70
CA ALA A 201 29.98 12.20 1.59
C ALA A 201 28.65 11.45 1.63
N ALA A 202 28.20 11.04 2.81
CA ALA A 202 26.88 10.45 3.00
C ALA A 202 25.76 11.45 2.66
N GLN A 203 25.91 12.68 3.14
CA GLN A 203 24.99 13.77 2.83
C GLN A 203 24.90 14.03 1.32
N ALA A 204 26.03 14.06 0.62
CA ALA A 204 26.06 14.26 -0.84
C ALA A 204 25.34 13.15 -1.63
N ILE A 205 25.36 11.90 -1.15
CA ILE A 205 24.57 10.81 -1.75
C ILE A 205 23.09 11.08 -1.55
N MET A 206 22.66 11.39 -0.32
CA MET A 206 21.24 11.61 -0.01
C MET A 206 20.68 12.86 -0.70
N GLU A 207 21.48 13.91 -0.86
CA GLU A 207 21.09 15.14 -1.56
C GLU A 207 21.15 15.03 -3.09
N HIS A 208 21.63 13.90 -3.65
CA HIS A 208 21.67 13.70 -5.09
C HIS A 208 20.25 13.65 -5.67
N PRO A 209 19.97 14.31 -6.81
CA PRO A 209 18.62 14.30 -7.42
C PRO A 209 18.03 12.89 -7.61
N ASP A 210 18.85 11.93 -8.04
CA ASP A 210 18.41 10.54 -8.20
C ASP A 210 18.06 9.87 -6.86
N ALA A 211 18.77 10.19 -5.78
CA ALA A 211 18.42 9.70 -4.44
C ALA A 211 17.10 10.34 -3.95
N GLN A 212 16.86 11.61 -4.26
CA GLN A 212 15.58 12.28 -3.98
C GLN A 212 14.42 11.63 -4.75
N ASN A 213 14.66 11.25 -6.01
CA ASN A 213 13.69 10.49 -6.80
C ASN A 213 13.44 9.10 -6.20
N CYS A 214 14.48 8.43 -5.72
CA CYS A 214 14.34 7.18 -4.98
C CYS A 214 13.47 7.37 -3.72
N MET A 215 13.74 8.39 -2.89
CA MET A 215 12.95 8.67 -1.67
C MET A 215 11.48 8.95 -1.93
N ALA A 216 11.17 9.64 -3.04
CA ALA A 216 9.79 9.91 -3.41
C ALA A 216 9.01 8.63 -3.74
N ASN A 217 9.67 7.65 -4.38
CA ASN A 217 9.02 6.40 -4.77
C ASN A 217 10.01 5.28 -5.15
N PRO A 218 10.57 4.53 -4.18
CA PRO A 218 11.71 3.63 -4.44
C PRO A 218 11.33 2.32 -5.14
N ASP A 219 10.05 1.93 -5.14
CA ASP A 219 9.55 0.75 -5.87
C ASP A 219 9.04 1.10 -7.29
N PHE A 220 8.80 2.39 -7.58
CA PHE A 220 8.20 2.82 -8.83
C PHE A 220 9.25 2.97 -9.91
N ARG A 221 9.54 1.81 -10.52
CA ARG A 221 10.32 1.69 -11.73
C ARG A 221 9.63 2.41 -12.90
N GLY A 222 9.83 3.73 -12.99
CA GLY A 222 9.82 4.48 -14.25
C GLY A 222 8.57 5.27 -14.61
N ILE A 223 8.36 6.43 -13.97
CA ILE A 223 7.78 7.62 -14.65
C ILE A 223 8.66 8.85 -14.37
N ALA A 224 9.95 8.73 -14.65
CA ALA A 224 10.87 9.87 -14.72
C ALA A 224 11.48 10.00 -16.13
N ASN A 225 10.68 9.72 -17.17
CA ASN A 225 11.11 9.86 -18.56
C ASN A 225 10.13 10.68 -19.46
N ASP A 226 9.14 11.39 -18.89
CA ASP A 226 8.15 12.12 -19.69
C ASP A 226 8.07 13.65 -19.40
N SER A 227 9.14 14.29 -18.90
CA SER A 227 9.13 15.76 -18.69
C SER A 227 10.29 16.55 -19.27
N GLU A 228 11.07 15.98 -20.19
CA GLU A 228 11.98 16.75 -21.06
C GLU A 228 11.52 16.64 -22.51
N ASP A 229 10.43 17.32 -22.87
CA ASP A 229 10.19 17.88 -24.22
C ASP A 229 8.76 18.52 -24.29
N ASN A 230 8.65 19.78 -23.86
CA ASN A 230 7.74 20.77 -24.46
C ASN A 230 8.09 22.20 -24.03
#